data_AF-A0A669QH58-F1
#
_entry.id   AF-A0A669QH58-F1
#
_cell.length_a   1.000
_cell.length_b   1.000
_cell.length_c   1.000
_cell.angle_alpha   90.00
_cell.angle_beta   90.00
_cell.angle_gamma   90.00
#
_symmetry.space_group_name_H-M   'P 1'
#
loop_
_entity.id
_entity.type
_entity.pdbx_description
1 polymer ?
#
loop_
_entity_poly.entity_id
_entity_poly.type
_entity_poly.pdbx_seq_one_letter_code
_entity_poly.pdbx_strand_id
1 'polypeptide(L)' 'MGFWRESVQQKALERKVSELSNSQQSVQTLSLWLIHLPKHPVLIVSMWERELQKLEVVKIHCLADVR' A
#
# COMPACT_ATOMS: atom_id res chain seq x y z
N MET A 1 14.31 -21.35 -2.35
CA MET A 1 13.13 -21.09 -1.49
C MET A 1 12.99 -19.58 -1.27
N GLY A 2 12.18 -18.87 -2.06
CA GLY A 2 12.11 -17.40 -1.99
C GLY A 2 10.75 -16.79 -2.34
N PHE A 3 9.99 -17.44 -3.22
CA PHE A 3 8.75 -16.90 -3.80
C PHE A 3 7.57 -16.71 -2.82
N TRP A 4 7.51 -17.50 -1.74
CA TRP A 4 6.42 -17.42 -0.76
C TRP A 4 6.47 -16.17 0.14
N ARG A 5 7.67 -15.64 0.41
CA ARG A 5 7.82 -14.52 1.36
C ARG A 5 7.29 -13.22 0.75
N GLU A 6 7.61 -12.99 -0.52
CA GLU A 6 7.21 -11.82 -1.30
C GLU A 6 5.69 -11.70 -1.39
N SER A 7 4.98 -12.80 -1.64
CA SER A 7 3.52 -12.82 -1.74
C SER A 7 2.79 -12.49 -0.44
N VAL A 8 3.38 -12.84 0.72
CA VAL A 8 2.78 -12.56 2.05
C VAL A 8 2.97 -11.09 2.41
N GLN A 9 4.16 -10.55 2.14
CA GLN A 9 4.48 -9.14 2.36
C GLN A 9 3.64 -8.24 1.44
N GLN A 10 3.38 -8.71 0.23
CA GLN A 10 2.48 -8.04 -0.69
C GLN A 10 1.07 -7.88 -0.16
N LYS A 11 0.43 -8.99 0.20
CA LYS A 11 -0.92 -8.97 0.74
C LYS A 11 -1.01 -8.20 2.04
N ALA A 12 0.05 -8.21 2.85
CA ALA A 12 0.12 -7.44 4.09
C ALA A 12 0.21 -5.93 3.82
N LEU A 13 0.98 -5.51 2.82
CA LEU A 13 1.05 -4.10 2.40
C LEU A 13 -0.30 -3.65 1.81
N GLU A 14 -0.88 -4.42 0.88
CA GLU A 14 -2.18 -4.12 0.27
C GLU A 14 -3.29 -3.93 1.32
N ARG A 15 -3.37 -4.83 2.31
CA ARG A 15 -4.32 -4.68 3.43
C ARG A 15 -4.02 -3.45 4.28
N LYS A 16 -2.77 -3.23 4.66
CA LYS A 16 -2.37 -2.07 5.48
C LYS A 16 -2.61 -0.72 4.78
N VAL A 17 -2.44 -0.66 3.46
CA VAL A 17 -2.76 0.52 2.65
C VAL A 17 -4.27 0.72 2.57
N SER A 18 -5.04 -0.37 2.40
CA SER A 18 -6.51 -0.31 2.34
C SER A 18 -7.16 0.08 3.67
N GLU A 19 -6.54 -0.30 4.79
CA GLU A 19 -6.96 0.05 6.15
C GLU A 19 -6.39 1.42 6.61
N LEU A 20 -5.61 2.09 5.76
CA LEU A 20 -5.03 3.38 6.08
C LEU A 20 -6.13 4.43 6.20
N SER A 21 -6.14 5.15 7.32
CA SER A 21 -7.00 6.29 7.57
C SER A 21 -6.16 7.54 7.86
N ASN A 22 -6.78 8.72 7.75
CA ASN A 22 -6.12 10.00 8.08
C ASN A 22 -5.88 10.20 9.59
N SER A 23 -6.14 9.19 10.43
CA SER A 23 -5.79 9.21 11.84
C SER A 23 -4.28 9.10 12.03
N GLN A 24 -3.73 9.92 12.92
CA GLN A 24 -2.30 9.92 13.27
C GLN A 24 -1.80 8.53 13.67
N GLN A 25 -2.61 7.76 14.40
CA GLN A 25 -2.29 6.38 14.82
C GLN A 25 -2.11 5.42 13.64
N SER A 26 -2.97 5.55 12.61
CA SER A 26 -2.92 4.71 11.41
C SER A 26 -1.66 4.99 10.59
N VAL A 27 -1.37 6.27 10.37
CA VAL A 27 -0.15 6.74 9.67
C VAL A 27 1.12 6.32 10.41
N GLN A 28 1.14 6.47 11.74
CA GLN A 28 2.31 6.15 12.56
C GLN A 28 2.58 4.63 12.60
N THR A 29 1.53 3.81 12.69
CA THR A 29 1.63 2.35 12.64
C THR A 29 2.19 1.86 11.31
N LEU A 30 1.75 2.45 10.19
CA LEU A 30 2.26 2.10 8.87
C LEU A 30 3.73 2.53 8.70
N SER A 31 4.07 3.75 9.13
CA SER A 31 5.44 4.30 9.01
C SER A 31 6.47 3.42 9.74
N LEU A 32 6.15 3.00 10.97
CA LEU A 32 7.01 2.09 11.75
C LEU A 32 7.16 0.72 11.07
N TRP A 33 6.08 0.20 10.49
CA TRP A 33 6.11 -1.07 9.77
C TRP A 33 6.99 -1.00 8.51
N LEU A 34 6.93 0.10 7.76
CA LEU A 34 7.78 0.33 6.57
C LEU A 34 9.26 0.42 6.93
N ILE A 35 9.61 1.10 8.03
CA ILE A 35 11.00 1.21 8.51
C ILE A 35 11.54 -0.15 8.96
N HIS A 36 10.68 -1.03 9.47
CA HIS A 36 11.05 -2.37 9.94
C HIS A 36 11.02 -3.44 8.84
N LEU A 37 10.52 -3.14 7.63
CA LEU A 37 10.39 -4.15 6.59
C LEU A 37 11.77 -4.64 6.08
N PRO A 38 11.96 -5.94 5.84
CA PRO A 38 13.28 -6.47 5.51
C PRO A 38 13.69 -6.24 4.04
N LYS A 39 14.98 -5.91 3.87
CA LYS A 39 15.93 -5.98 2.72
C LYS A 39 15.52 -5.57 1.30
N HIS A 40 14.24 -5.44 0.93
CA HIS A 40 13.83 -5.13 -0.44
C HIS A 40 12.96 -3.85 -0.52
N PRO A 41 13.53 -2.68 -0.22
CA PRO A 41 12.80 -1.41 -0.24
C PRO A 41 12.24 -1.07 -1.63
N VAL A 42 12.93 -1.48 -2.69
CA VAL A 42 12.50 -1.25 -4.09
C VAL A 42 11.17 -1.93 -4.39
N LEU A 43 10.97 -3.16 -3.88
CA LEU A 43 9.72 -3.89 -4.05
C LEU A 43 8.56 -3.15 -3.39
N ILE A 44 8.76 -2.68 -2.16
CA ILE A 44 7.74 -1.96 -1.37
C ILE A 44 7.33 -0.67 -2.08
N VAL A 45 8.30 0.11 -2.59
CA VAL A 45 8.01 1.36 -3.30
C VAL A 45 7.22 1.09 -4.59
N SER A 46 7.64 0.10 -5.38
CA SER A 46 6.92 -0.26 -6.62
C SER A 46 5.47 -0.70 -6.36
N MET A 47 5.23 -1.35 -5.23
CA MET A 47 3.89 -1.80 -4.84
C MET A 47 3.05 -0.68 -4.26
N TRP A 48 3.67 0.20 -3.46
CA TRP A 48 3.04 1.41 -2.94
C TRP A 48 2.58 2.31 -4.08
N GLU A 49 3.42 2.51 -5.09
CA GLU A 49 3.08 3.27 -6.29
C GLU A 49 1.89 2.65 -7.03
N ARG A 50 1.87 1.32 -7.20
CA ARG A 50 0.76 0.62 -7.84
C ARG A 50 -0.55 0.75 -7.07
N GLU A 51 -0.52 0.71 -5.74
CA GLU A 51 -1.71 0.95 -4.91
C GLU A 51 -2.20 2.39 -4.96
N LEU A 52 -1.28 3.37 -4.97
CA LEU A 52 -1.63 4.79 -5.16
C LEU A 52 -2.29 5.02 -6.53
N GLN A 53 -1.77 4.42 -7.60
CA GLN A 53 -2.36 4.52 -8.93
C GLN A 53 -3.78 3.94 -8.97
N LYS A 54 -4.06 2.84 -8.25
CA LYS A 54 -5.43 2.31 -8.14
C LYS A 54 -6.38 3.31 -7.48
N LEU A 55 -5.93 4.00 -6.43
CA LEU A 55 -6.74 5.02 -5.74
C LEU A 55 -7.01 6.25 -6.62
N GLU A 56 -6.03 6.71 -7.40
CA GLU A 56 -6.22 7.78 -8.38
C GLU A 56 -7.20 7.37 -9.48
N VAL A 57 -7.09 6.14 -9.99
CA VAL A 57 -8.04 5.59 -10.97
C VAL A 57 -9.44 5.51 -10.38
N VAL A 58 -9.61 5.09 -9.13
CA VAL A 58 -10.93 5.11 -8.45
C VAL A 58 -11.46 6.53 -8.33
N LYS A 59 -10.62 7.51 -7.96
CA LYS A 59 -11.04 8.91 -7.85
C LYS A 59 -11.48 9.48 -9.20
N ILE A 60 -10.78 9.15 -10.28
CA ILE A 60 -11.14 9.55 -11.65
C ILE A 60 -12.42 8.84 -12.10
N HIS A 61 -12.59 7.55 -11.81
CA HIS A 61 -13.78 6.80 -12.15
C HIS A 61 -15.03 7.33 -11.41
N CYS A 62 -14.90 7.64 -10.11
CA CYS A 62 -15.98 8.28 -9.36
C CYS A 62 -16.30 9.70 -9.86
N LEU A 63 -15.32 10.44 -10.39
CA LEU A 63 -15.54 11.74 -11.02
C LEU A 63 -16.18 11.63 -12.41
N ALA A 64 -15.94 10.53 -13.13
CA ALA A 64 -16.53 10.27 -14.44
C ALA A 64 -18.01 9.84 -14.34
N ASP A 65 -18.43 9.26 -13.21
CA ASP A 65 -19.82 8.83 -12.96
C ASP A 65 -20.74 9.99 -12.51
N VAL A 66 -20.16 11.11 -12.06
CA VAL A 66 -20.89 12.29 -11.56
C VAL A 66 -21.15 13.34 -12.66
N ARG A 67 -20.85 13.05 -13.93
CA ARG A 67 -20.93 14.01 -15.03
C ARG A 67 -21.92 13.62 -16.12
#